data_AF-A0A3D1GD68-F1
#
_entry.id   AF-A0A3D1GD68-F1
#
_cell.length_a   1.000
_cell.length_b   1.000
_cell.length_c   1.000
_cell.angle_alpha   90.00
_cell.angle_beta   90.00
_cell.angle_gamma   90.00
#
_symmetry.space_group_name_H-M   'P 1'
#
loop_
_entity.id
_entity.type
_entity.pdbx_description
1 polymer ?
#
loop_
_entity_poly.entity_id
_entity_poly.type
_entity_poly.pdbx_seq_one_letter_code
_entity_poly.pdbx_strand_id
1 'polypeptide(L)'
;MPTINVSASVSIEKSPSEVFQILNDFKQWIPWSPWLIMEPDVKLTFSDDSNYYHWEGDRVGAGEMTITGAKENETLFMDLTFLKPWKSEAKITFKLNPDGKGTHVKWIMDSSLPWFMFWMKSSMEQFIRMDFDRGLSMLKDYAEHGEVPSKLEWKGESGFTGTKYIGLKSSCAMDQVTIQMKEDFGRLGGYAFENQSVLNGMMFTIYDEWDFKKQQARYTVGFGIAEDPENLPDDFFIGEIPSTRIYTLRHIGPYKHLGNAWTTMMSMGRNKEFKQNKKIPPIEMYVNNPADTDEKDLITDIMFPVK
;
A
#
# COMPACT_ATOMS: atom_id res chain seq x y z
N MET A 1 23.89 -12.05 -15.31
CA MET A 1 22.55 -11.84 -14.74
C MET A 1 22.32 -10.34 -14.64
N PRO A 2 21.17 -9.78 -15.07
CA PRO A 2 20.90 -8.36 -14.89
C PRO A 2 20.90 -8.02 -13.40
N THR A 3 21.74 -7.07 -12.99
CA THR A 3 21.76 -6.55 -11.62
C THR A 3 20.55 -5.66 -11.38
N ILE A 4 19.94 -5.80 -10.20
CA ILE A 4 18.93 -4.91 -9.65
C ILE A 4 19.59 -4.12 -8.52
N ASN A 5 19.47 -2.79 -8.58
CA ASN A 5 19.82 -1.92 -7.46
C ASN A 5 18.61 -1.03 -7.19
N VAL A 6 18.02 -1.17 -6.01
CA VAL A 6 16.86 -0.38 -5.59
C VAL A 6 17.20 0.32 -4.30
N SER A 7 16.81 1.60 -4.19
CA SER A 7 16.87 2.28 -2.91
C SER A 7 15.73 3.27 -2.74
N ALA A 8 15.37 3.50 -1.47
CA ALA A 8 14.43 4.49 -1.01
C ALA A 8 14.97 5.15 0.28
N SER A 9 14.42 6.29 0.65
CA SER A 9 14.79 6.95 1.90
C SER A 9 13.64 7.71 2.53
N VAL A 10 13.77 7.96 3.83
CA VAL A 10 12.84 8.73 4.65
C VAL A 10 13.62 9.48 5.74
N SER A 11 13.13 10.65 6.17
CA SER A 11 13.64 11.33 7.36
C SER A 11 12.78 11.00 8.57
N ILE A 12 13.43 10.53 9.64
CA ILE A 12 12.81 10.14 10.91
C ILE A 12 13.28 11.10 12.00
N GLU A 13 12.36 11.64 12.80
CA GLU A 13 12.59 12.55 13.93
C GLU A 13 13.08 11.81 15.19
N LYS A 14 14.03 10.88 14.97
CA LYS A 14 14.69 10.08 15.98
C LYS A 14 16.18 10.06 15.74
N SER A 15 16.96 9.95 16.81
CA SER A 15 18.41 9.90 16.71
C SER A 15 18.88 8.66 15.93
N PRO A 16 20.08 8.68 15.32
CA PRO A 16 20.59 7.53 14.61
C PRO A 16 20.69 6.28 15.49
N SER A 17 20.91 6.47 16.80
CA SER A 17 20.96 5.37 17.76
C SER A 17 19.60 4.72 18.01
N GLU A 18 18.54 5.52 18.18
CA GLU A 18 17.17 4.99 18.34
C GLU A 18 16.73 4.21 17.09
N VAL A 19 16.99 4.76 15.89
CA VAL A 19 16.66 4.07 14.63
C VAL A 19 17.50 2.81 14.45
N PHE A 20 18.80 2.85 14.77
CA PHE A 20 19.68 1.70 14.68
C PHE A 20 19.23 0.54 15.56
N GLN A 21 18.77 0.81 16.79
CA GLN A 21 18.26 -0.21 17.70
C GLN A 21 17.03 -0.94 17.13
N ILE A 22 16.13 -0.22 16.44
CA ILE A 22 14.96 -0.82 15.78
C ILE A 22 15.42 -1.72 14.61
N LEU A 23 16.35 -1.22 13.79
CA LEU A 23 16.82 -1.95 12.61
C LEU A 23 17.65 -3.19 12.96
N ASN A 24 18.41 -3.14 14.06
CA ASN A 24 19.32 -4.20 14.49
C ASN A 24 18.64 -5.31 15.33
N ASP A 25 17.30 -5.33 15.39
CA ASP A 25 16.52 -6.36 16.09
C ASP A 25 15.31 -6.79 15.24
N PHE A 26 15.38 -7.97 14.62
CA PHE A 26 14.31 -8.42 13.72
C PHE A 26 12.95 -8.61 14.40
N LYS A 27 12.88 -8.75 15.72
CA LYS A 27 11.58 -8.80 16.42
C LYS A 27 10.86 -7.46 16.34
N GLN A 28 11.58 -6.35 16.21
CA GLN A 28 11.02 -5.02 16.05
C GLN A 28 10.58 -4.71 14.61
N TRP A 29 10.84 -5.60 13.65
CA TRP A 29 10.42 -5.42 12.25
C TRP A 29 8.97 -5.84 12.01
N ILE A 30 8.41 -6.69 12.87
CA ILE A 30 7.03 -7.19 12.79
C ILE A 30 6.01 -6.07 12.55
N PRO A 31 5.96 -4.98 13.35
CA PRO A 31 4.93 -3.96 13.21
C PRO A 31 5.04 -3.09 11.96
N TRP A 32 6.23 -2.98 11.33
CA TRP A 32 6.44 -2.07 10.19
C TRP A 32 6.88 -2.76 8.90
N SER A 33 6.94 -4.09 8.88
CA SER A 33 7.32 -4.81 7.66
C SER A 33 6.23 -4.69 6.59
N PRO A 34 6.56 -4.19 5.38
CA PRO A 34 5.61 -4.04 4.28
C PRO A 34 5.11 -5.38 3.74
N TRP A 35 5.77 -6.48 4.09
CA TRP A 35 5.37 -7.84 3.73
C TRP A 35 4.57 -8.52 4.84
N LEU A 36 5.02 -8.46 6.10
CA LEU A 36 4.36 -9.19 7.20
C LEU A 36 2.92 -8.70 7.45
N ILE A 37 2.63 -7.41 7.23
CA ILE A 37 1.27 -6.88 7.32
C ILE A 37 0.27 -7.56 6.36
N MET A 38 0.75 -8.11 5.24
CA MET A 38 -0.06 -8.80 4.24
C MET A 38 -0.51 -10.20 4.69
N GLU A 39 0.11 -10.74 5.76
CA GLU A 39 -0.13 -12.09 6.26
C GLU A 39 0.06 -12.17 7.78
N PRO A 40 -0.94 -11.78 8.59
CA PRO A 40 -0.82 -11.72 10.04
C PRO A 40 -0.47 -13.06 10.72
N ASP A 41 -0.83 -14.18 10.08
CA ASP A 41 -0.59 -15.54 10.58
C ASP A 41 0.71 -16.16 10.05
N VAL A 42 1.58 -15.37 9.41
CA VAL A 42 2.89 -15.83 8.89
C VAL A 42 3.72 -16.45 10.01
N LYS A 43 4.34 -17.60 9.72
CA LYS A 43 5.21 -18.27 10.68
C LYS A 43 6.56 -17.59 10.71
N LEU A 44 6.98 -17.15 11.89
CA LEU A 44 8.27 -16.50 12.11
C LEU A 44 9.11 -17.28 13.10
N THR A 45 10.40 -17.42 12.80
CA THR A 45 11.40 -17.99 13.71
C THR A 45 12.57 -17.03 13.81
N PHE A 46 13.06 -16.77 15.02
CA PHE A 46 14.15 -15.83 15.29
C PHE A 46 15.30 -16.56 15.99
N SER A 47 16.53 -16.07 15.80
CA SER A 47 17.64 -16.41 16.69
C SER A 47 17.48 -15.75 18.07
N ASP A 48 18.20 -16.26 19.06
CA ASP A 48 18.18 -15.72 20.43
C ASP A 48 18.62 -14.25 20.48
N ASP A 49 19.63 -13.89 19.69
CA ASP A 49 20.18 -12.55 19.55
C ASP A 49 19.46 -11.66 18.53
N SER A 50 18.32 -12.13 17.98
CA SER A 50 17.49 -11.41 16.99
C SER A 50 18.21 -10.97 15.70
N ASN A 51 19.41 -11.48 15.42
CA ASN A 51 20.19 -11.14 14.21
C ASN A 51 19.84 -12.00 12.99
N TYR A 52 19.00 -13.01 13.17
CA TYR A 52 18.48 -13.88 12.13
C TYR A 52 16.97 -14.02 12.30
N TYR A 53 16.25 -14.00 11.18
CA TYR A 53 14.87 -14.48 11.15
C TYR A 53 14.54 -15.24 9.87
N HIS A 54 13.64 -16.20 10.02
CA HIS A 54 13.04 -16.99 8.95
C HIS A 54 11.54 -16.72 8.91
N TRP A 55 10.97 -16.65 7.72
CA TRP A 55 9.53 -16.58 7.52
C TRP A 55 9.03 -17.69 6.58
N GLU A 56 7.83 -18.18 6.86
CA GLU A 56 7.08 -19.05 5.97
C GLU A 56 5.60 -18.63 5.95
N GLY A 57 5.13 -18.21 4.77
CA GLY A 57 3.76 -17.79 4.51
C GLY A 57 3.27 -18.15 3.11
N ASP A 58 1.96 -18.14 2.96
CA ASP A 58 1.25 -18.44 1.70
C ASP A 58 1.26 -17.24 0.74
N ARG A 59 1.25 -16.01 1.27
CA ARG A 59 1.24 -14.76 0.49
C ARG A 59 2.62 -14.13 0.37
N VAL A 60 3.38 -14.14 1.46
CA VAL A 60 4.72 -13.52 1.53
C VAL A 60 5.83 -14.49 1.12
N GLY A 61 5.48 -15.72 0.76
CA GLY A 61 6.44 -16.77 0.41
C GLY A 61 7.25 -17.23 1.60
N ALA A 62 8.47 -17.71 1.34
CA ALA A 62 9.37 -18.16 2.40
C ALA A 62 10.78 -17.68 2.13
N GLY A 63 11.52 -17.42 3.19
CA GLY A 63 12.89 -16.96 3.12
C GLY A 63 13.49 -16.69 4.48
N GLU A 64 14.68 -16.13 4.47
CA GLU A 64 15.43 -15.80 5.68
C GLU A 64 16.26 -14.55 5.48
N MET A 65 16.56 -13.86 6.58
CA MET A 65 17.44 -12.70 6.59
C MET A 65 18.39 -12.78 7.79
N THR A 66 19.64 -12.39 7.57
CA THR A 66 20.69 -12.38 8.60
C THR A 66 21.40 -11.03 8.61
N ILE A 67 21.61 -10.44 9.78
CA ILE A 67 22.50 -9.29 9.97
C ILE A 67 23.94 -9.80 9.90
N THR A 68 24.69 -9.35 8.90
CA THR A 68 26.07 -9.81 8.65
C THR A 68 27.13 -8.85 9.18
N GLY A 69 26.74 -7.62 9.55
CA GLY A 69 27.62 -6.68 10.21
C GLY A 69 27.01 -5.29 10.34
N ALA A 70 27.66 -4.44 11.13
CA ALA A 70 27.23 -3.07 11.35
C ALA A 70 28.42 -2.12 11.55
N LYS A 71 28.23 -0.86 11.17
CA LYS A 71 28.91 0.29 11.76
C LYS A 71 27.90 0.96 12.66
N GLU A 72 28.12 0.89 13.96
CA GLU A 72 27.15 1.30 14.98
C GLU A 72 26.59 2.71 14.68
N ASN A 73 25.26 2.84 14.69
CA ASN A 73 24.52 4.07 14.41
C ASN A 73 24.72 4.70 13.01
N GLU A 74 25.46 4.05 12.10
CA GLU A 74 25.77 4.56 10.77
C GLU A 74 25.28 3.65 9.64
N THR A 75 25.52 2.34 9.74
CA THR A 75 25.23 1.40 8.64
C THR A 75 24.96 0.00 9.17
N LEU A 76 23.96 -0.68 8.58
CA LEU A 76 23.63 -2.08 8.86
C LEU A 76 23.67 -2.89 7.56
N PHE A 77 24.33 -4.04 7.58
CA PHE A 77 24.47 -4.96 6.45
C PHE A 77 23.72 -6.26 6.72
N MET A 78 23.00 -6.74 5.72
CA MET A 78 22.19 -7.95 5.82
C MET A 78 22.25 -8.78 4.54
N ASP A 79 22.13 -10.09 4.73
CA ASP A 79 21.95 -11.06 3.67
C ASP A 79 20.50 -11.54 3.68
N LEU A 80 19.84 -11.46 2.52
CA LEU A 80 18.46 -11.88 2.33
C LEU A 80 18.42 -13.04 1.33
N THR A 81 17.80 -14.15 1.73
CA THR A 81 17.60 -15.32 0.87
C THR A 81 16.11 -15.60 0.75
N PHE A 82 15.56 -15.44 -0.45
CA PHE A 82 14.24 -15.95 -0.77
C PHE A 82 14.34 -17.44 -1.09
N LEU A 83 13.41 -18.24 -0.58
CA LEU A 83 13.33 -19.69 -0.79
C LEU A 83 12.13 -20.07 -1.66
N LYS A 84 10.98 -19.43 -1.44
CA LYS A 84 9.74 -19.62 -2.22
C LYS A 84 9.21 -18.26 -2.69
N PRO A 85 8.64 -18.16 -3.90
CA PRO A 85 8.42 -19.24 -4.88
C PRO A 85 9.67 -19.61 -5.71
N TRP A 86 10.70 -18.77 -5.73
CA TRP A 86 11.98 -19.05 -6.38
C TRP A 86 13.13 -18.67 -5.47
N LYS A 87 14.21 -19.46 -5.51
CA LYS A 87 15.42 -19.11 -4.78
C LYS A 87 16.05 -17.86 -5.39
N SER A 88 16.31 -16.86 -4.56
CA SER A 88 17.11 -15.69 -4.94
C SER A 88 17.83 -15.12 -3.71
N GLU A 89 18.90 -14.38 -3.97
CA GLU A 89 19.74 -13.78 -2.93
C GLU A 89 19.85 -12.28 -3.18
N ALA A 90 19.89 -11.51 -2.10
CA ALA A 90 20.06 -10.07 -2.13
C ALA A 90 20.92 -9.61 -0.96
N LYS A 91 21.66 -8.53 -1.17
CA LYS A 91 22.35 -7.78 -0.12
C LYS A 91 21.51 -6.58 0.24
N ILE A 92 21.23 -6.43 1.52
CA ILE A 92 20.47 -5.31 2.05
C ILE A 92 21.42 -4.41 2.84
N THR A 93 21.28 -3.09 2.67
CA THR A 93 22.02 -2.10 3.44
C THR A 93 21.08 -1.01 3.92
N PHE A 94 21.12 -0.72 5.22
CA PHE A 94 20.57 0.53 5.76
C PHE A 94 21.71 1.50 6.02
N LYS A 95 21.55 2.76 5.60
CA LYS A 95 22.45 3.86 5.97
C LYS A 95 21.69 4.88 6.79
N LEU A 96 22.28 5.29 7.90
CA LEU A 96 21.74 6.26 8.84
C LEU A 96 22.65 7.50 8.80
N ASN A 97 22.12 8.60 8.28
CA ASN A 97 22.85 9.87 8.25
C ASN A 97 22.16 10.85 9.20
N PRO A 98 22.88 11.45 10.16
CA PRO A 98 22.30 12.49 11.01
C PRO A 98 21.70 13.63 10.15
N ASP A 99 20.47 14.05 10.51
CA ASP A 99 19.74 15.13 9.83
C ASP A 99 19.13 16.05 10.89
N GLY A 100 19.92 17.03 11.36
CA GLY A 100 19.56 17.89 12.48
C GLY A 100 19.37 17.09 13.78
N LYS A 101 18.13 17.05 14.30
CA LYS A 101 17.75 16.23 15.46
C LYS A 101 17.26 14.82 15.07
N GLY A 102 17.06 14.58 13.78
CA GLY A 102 16.58 13.31 13.24
C GLY A 102 17.66 12.55 12.50
N THR A 103 17.20 11.57 11.71
CA THR A 103 18.03 10.67 10.92
C THR A 103 17.43 10.53 9.52
N HIS A 104 18.25 10.76 8.50
CA HIS A 104 17.94 10.38 7.15
C HIS A 104 18.31 8.91 6.94
N VAL A 105 17.29 8.06 6.81
CA VAL A 105 17.41 6.61 6.66
C VAL A 105 17.33 6.26 5.19
N LYS A 106 18.31 5.52 4.68
CA LYS A 106 18.29 4.99 3.31
C LYS A 106 18.33 3.47 3.33
N TRP A 107 17.33 2.84 2.71
CA TRP A 107 17.26 1.39 2.50
C TRP A 107 17.70 1.07 1.08
N ILE A 108 18.68 0.19 0.93
CA ILE A 108 19.28 -0.23 -0.32
C ILE A 108 19.17 -1.75 -0.45
N MET A 109 18.87 -2.24 -1.65
CA MET A 109 18.99 -3.64 -2.02
C MET A 109 19.76 -3.79 -3.31
N ASP A 110 20.74 -4.68 -3.27
CA ASP A 110 21.48 -5.20 -4.41
C ASP A 110 21.10 -6.66 -4.65
N SER A 111 20.58 -6.98 -5.82
CA SER A 111 20.24 -8.36 -6.21
C SER A 111 20.49 -8.60 -7.69
N SER A 112 20.16 -9.80 -8.17
CA SER A 112 20.24 -10.14 -9.58
C SER A 112 19.02 -10.94 -10.00
N LEU A 113 18.59 -10.74 -11.25
CA LEU A 113 17.56 -11.58 -11.83
C LEU A 113 18.16 -12.72 -12.63
N PRO A 114 17.54 -13.91 -12.60
CA PRO A 114 17.75 -14.90 -13.64
C PRO A 114 17.62 -14.26 -15.03
N TRP A 115 18.56 -14.60 -15.92
CA TRP A 115 18.67 -13.95 -17.23
C TRP A 115 17.35 -13.98 -18.02
N PHE A 116 16.59 -15.08 -17.94
CA PHE A 116 15.30 -15.23 -18.62
C PHE A 116 14.19 -14.30 -18.09
N MET A 117 14.44 -13.46 -17.06
CA MET A 117 13.48 -12.46 -16.57
C MET A 117 13.95 -11.03 -16.84
N PHE A 118 14.93 -10.81 -17.72
CA PHE A 118 15.52 -9.47 -17.92
C PHE A 118 14.51 -8.40 -18.34
N TRP A 119 13.46 -8.77 -19.09
CA TRP A 119 12.37 -7.86 -19.50
C TRP A 119 11.48 -7.40 -18.34
N MET A 120 11.49 -8.10 -17.20
CA MET A 120 10.72 -7.73 -16.00
C MET A 120 11.50 -6.78 -15.08
N LYS A 121 12.79 -6.52 -15.34
CA LYS A 121 13.68 -5.78 -14.45
C LYS A 121 13.07 -4.46 -13.96
N SER A 122 12.65 -3.58 -14.88
CA SER A 122 12.12 -2.26 -14.53
C SER A 122 10.85 -2.34 -13.69
N SER A 123 9.93 -3.26 -14.00
CA SER A 123 8.72 -3.46 -13.20
C SER A 123 9.03 -4.01 -11.81
N MET A 124 10.00 -4.94 -11.70
CA MET A 124 10.44 -5.45 -10.40
C MET A 124 11.08 -4.36 -9.55
N GLU A 125 11.98 -3.56 -10.12
CA GLU A 125 12.59 -2.41 -9.44
C GLU A 125 11.52 -1.45 -8.89
N GLN A 126 10.47 -1.20 -9.67
CA GLN A 126 9.35 -0.36 -9.24
C GLN A 126 8.54 -1.00 -8.11
N PHE A 127 8.18 -2.28 -8.20
CA PHE A 127 7.43 -2.95 -7.14
C PHE A 127 8.22 -3.02 -5.82
N ILE A 128 9.52 -3.33 -5.90
CA ILE A 128 10.41 -3.31 -4.73
C ILE A 128 10.48 -1.89 -4.16
N ARG A 129 10.58 -0.86 -5.02
CA ARG A 129 10.60 0.52 -4.57
C ARG A 129 9.32 0.91 -3.82
N MET A 130 8.16 0.50 -4.33
CA MET A 130 6.88 0.72 -3.64
C MET A 130 6.83 0.02 -2.28
N ASP A 131 7.34 -1.21 -2.18
CA ASP A 131 7.43 -1.91 -0.89
C ASP A 131 8.37 -1.19 0.08
N PHE A 132 9.49 -0.65 -0.40
CA PHE A 132 10.42 0.14 0.43
C PHE A 132 9.77 1.44 0.90
N ASP A 133 9.08 2.16 0.02
CA ASP A 133 8.40 3.40 0.39
C ASP A 133 7.32 3.13 1.46
N ARG A 134 6.55 2.03 1.34
CA ARG A 134 5.60 1.58 2.38
C ARG A 134 6.29 1.23 3.69
N GLY A 135 7.34 0.41 3.63
CA GLY A 135 8.08 -0.04 4.80
C GLY A 135 8.76 1.11 5.54
N LEU A 136 9.36 2.06 4.82
CA LEU A 136 9.98 3.25 5.40
C LEU A 136 8.95 4.21 6.02
N SER A 137 7.77 4.34 5.41
CA SER A 137 6.66 5.11 5.99
C SER A 137 6.20 4.50 7.32
N MET A 138 6.06 3.18 7.39
CA MET A 138 5.70 2.48 8.63
C MET A 138 6.83 2.48 9.67
N LEU A 139 8.09 2.35 9.24
CA LEU A 139 9.26 2.46 10.12
C LEU A 139 9.31 3.85 10.78
N LYS A 140 9.02 4.90 10.02
CA LYS A 140 8.95 6.27 10.54
C LYS A 140 7.91 6.36 11.67
N ASP A 141 6.68 5.92 11.43
CA ASP A 141 5.61 5.95 12.44
C ASP A 141 5.98 5.12 13.67
N TYR A 142 6.51 3.91 13.47
CA TYR A 142 6.94 3.05 14.57
C TYR A 142 8.07 3.67 15.40
N ALA A 143 9.08 4.26 14.75
CA ALA A 143 10.18 4.89 15.44
C ALA A 143 9.74 6.15 16.21
N GLU A 144 8.85 6.96 15.64
CA GLU A 144 8.43 8.24 16.22
C GLU A 144 7.35 8.10 17.29
N HIS A 145 6.47 7.10 17.15
CA HIS A 145 5.25 6.99 17.95
C HIS A 145 5.11 5.64 18.67
N GLY A 146 5.96 4.65 18.36
CA GLY A 146 5.93 3.32 18.97
C GLY A 146 4.88 2.37 18.39
N GLU A 147 4.10 2.82 17.40
CA GLU A 147 3.08 2.02 16.74
C GLU A 147 2.94 2.42 15.27
N VAL A 148 2.36 1.52 14.47
CA VAL A 148 2.00 1.79 13.08
C VAL A 148 0.48 1.80 12.98
N PRO A 149 -0.16 2.93 12.66
CA PRO A 149 -1.61 3.00 12.51
C PRO A 149 -2.01 2.40 11.14
N SER A 150 -1.84 1.10 10.95
CA SER A 150 -2.30 0.41 9.75
C SER A 150 -2.71 -1.00 10.10
N LYS A 151 -4.00 -1.29 9.95
CA LYS A 151 -4.57 -2.61 10.20
C LYS A 151 -5.35 -3.08 8.99
N LEU A 152 -5.21 -4.36 8.67
CA LEU A 152 -5.95 -5.03 7.60
C LEU A 152 -6.96 -6.01 8.18
N GLU A 153 -8.20 -5.99 7.67
CA GLU A 153 -9.25 -6.95 8.01
C GLU A 153 -9.82 -7.61 6.75
N TRP A 154 -9.65 -8.93 6.63
CA TRP A 154 -10.18 -9.72 5.51
C TRP A 154 -11.68 -9.94 5.71
N LYS A 155 -12.49 -9.14 5.01
CA LYS A 155 -13.96 -9.28 5.04
C LYS A 155 -14.47 -10.42 4.15
N GLY A 156 -13.65 -10.85 3.19
CA GLY A 156 -13.95 -11.98 2.32
C GLY A 156 -14.92 -11.63 1.19
N GLU A 157 -15.53 -12.65 0.60
CA GLU A 157 -16.49 -12.47 -0.49
C GLU A 157 -17.88 -12.09 0.01
N SER A 158 -18.51 -11.13 -0.67
CA SER A 158 -19.89 -10.72 -0.40
C SER A 158 -20.59 -10.23 -1.67
N GLY A 159 -21.91 -10.01 -1.58
CA GLY A 159 -22.67 -9.35 -2.63
C GLY A 159 -22.60 -7.84 -2.49
N PHE A 160 -22.44 -7.14 -3.60
CA PHE A 160 -22.59 -5.69 -3.73
C PHE A 160 -23.85 -5.40 -4.54
N THR A 161 -24.77 -4.61 -3.97
CA THR A 161 -26.07 -4.32 -4.59
C THR A 161 -25.94 -3.45 -5.84
N GLY A 162 -24.79 -2.81 -6.05
CA GLY A 162 -24.63 -1.78 -7.06
C GLY A 162 -25.13 -0.42 -6.57
N THR A 163 -24.77 0.62 -7.30
CA THR A 163 -25.24 1.98 -7.06
C THR A 163 -25.10 2.79 -8.35
N LYS A 164 -26.08 3.66 -8.63
CA LYS A 164 -25.81 4.82 -9.48
C LYS A 164 -24.95 5.82 -8.71
N TYR A 165 -24.21 6.66 -9.41
CA TYR A 165 -23.39 7.67 -8.79
C TYR A 165 -23.21 8.89 -9.68
N ILE A 166 -22.88 10.01 -9.05
CA ILE A 166 -22.31 11.17 -9.75
C ILE A 166 -20.79 11.05 -9.64
N GLY A 167 -20.11 11.15 -10.78
CA GLY A 167 -18.67 10.96 -10.87
C GLY A 167 -17.96 12.15 -11.49
N LEU A 168 -16.70 12.32 -11.09
CA LEU A 168 -15.72 13.18 -11.73
C LEU A 168 -14.53 12.32 -12.14
N LYS A 169 -14.18 12.36 -13.44
CA LYS A 169 -13.06 11.61 -14.01
C LYS A 169 -11.82 12.48 -14.07
N SER A 170 -10.71 11.93 -13.61
CA SER A 170 -9.42 12.62 -13.57
C SER A 170 -8.27 11.73 -14.02
N SER A 171 -7.20 12.39 -14.46
CA SER A 171 -5.95 11.76 -14.86
C SER A 171 -4.81 12.62 -14.36
N CYS A 172 -3.86 12.03 -13.64
CA CYS A 172 -2.70 12.74 -13.12
C CYS A 172 -1.46 11.83 -13.06
N ALA A 173 -0.31 12.42 -12.73
CA ALA A 173 0.88 11.65 -12.41
C ALA A 173 0.67 10.85 -11.12
N MET A 174 1.23 9.64 -11.04
CA MET A 174 1.00 8.72 -9.91
C MET A 174 1.41 9.32 -8.55
N ASP A 175 2.45 10.15 -8.52
CA ASP A 175 2.92 10.86 -7.31
C ASP A 175 2.03 12.04 -6.90
N GLN A 176 1.12 12.48 -7.77
CA GLN A 176 0.17 13.57 -7.51
C GLN A 176 -1.25 13.07 -7.21
N VAL A 177 -1.49 11.76 -7.23
CA VAL A 177 -2.84 11.17 -7.07
C VAL A 177 -3.52 11.65 -5.80
N THR A 178 -2.82 11.63 -4.65
CA THR A 178 -3.40 12.05 -3.37
C THR A 178 -3.83 13.52 -3.37
N ILE A 179 -3.04 14.40 -3.98
CA ILE A 179 -3.33 15.84 -4.04
C ILE A 179 -4.51 16.09 -4.97
N GLN A 180 -4.45 15.57 -6.20
CA GLN A 180 -5.51 15.75 -7.19
C GLN A 180 -6.84 15.16 -6.70
N MET A 181 -6.80 13.98 -6.06
CA MET A 181 -8.02 13.32 -5.58
C MET A 181 -8.69 14.11 -4.47
N LYS A 182 -7.92 14.76 -3.60
CA LYS A 182 -8.47 15.67 -2.57
C LYS A 182 -9.18 16.87 -3.20
N GLU A 183 -8.59 17.46 -4.25
CA GLU A 183 -9.22 18.56 -5.00
C GLU A 183 -10.51 18.11 -5.70
N ASP A 184 -10.49 16.92 -6.30
CA ASP A 184 -11.62 16.34 -7.01
C ASP A 184 -12.78 16.01 -6.06
N PHE A 185 -12.50 15.42 -4.89
CA PHE A 185 -13.50 15.26 -3.83
C PHE A 185 -14.00 16.60 -3.29
N GLY A 186 -13.16 17.63 -3.23
CA GLY A 186 -13.57 18.98 -2.85
C GLY A 186 -14.60 19.57 -3.83
N ARG A 187 -14.36 19.40 -5.14
CA ARG A 187 -15.29 19.84 -6.19
C ARG A 187 -16.61 19.08 -6.14
N LEU A 188 -16.54 17.75 -6.09
CA LEU A 188 -17.73 16.90 -6.00
C LEU A 188 -18.49 17.17 -4.69
N GLY A 189 -17.77 17.39 -3.59
CA GLY A 189 -18.28 17.74 -2.27
C GLY A 189 -19.08 19.04 -2.24
N GLY A 190 -18.62 20.07 -2.96
CA GLY A 190 -19.35 21.32 -3.10
C GLY A 190 -20.75 21.12 -3.69
N TYR A 191 -20.84 20.35 -4.78
CA TYR A 191 -22.12 20.01 -5.39
C TYR A 191 -22.98 19.11 -4.49
N ALA A 192 -22.37 18.10 -3.88
CA ALA A 192 -23.04 17.16 -2.98
C ALA A 192 -23.67 17.85 -1.76
N PHE A 193 -23.00 18.88 -1.23
CA PHE A 193 -23.51 19.67 -0.12
C PHE A 193 -24.82 20.42 -0.47
N GLU A 194 -24.95 20.91 -1.70
CA GLU A 194 -26.17 21.59 -2.17
C GLU A 194 -27.29 20.60 -2.55
N ASN A 195 -26.94 19.34 -2.85
CA ASN A 195 -27.84 18.32 -3.38
C ASN A 195 -27.95 17.08 -2.47
N GLN A 196 -27.89 17.25 -1.15
CA GLN A 196 -27.83 16.13 -0.21
C GLN A 196 -29.01 15.15 -0.32
N SER A 197 -30.19 15.61 -0.74
CA SER A 197 -31.39 14.76 -0.87
C SER A 197 -31.26 13.66 -1.91
N VAL A 198 -30.41 13.84 -2.94
CA VAL A 198 -30.24 12.85 -4.00
C VAL A 198 -29.15 11.83 -3.68
N LEU A 199 -28.37 12.02 -2.61
CA LEU A 199 -27.24 11.17 -2.25
C LEU A 199 -27.68 9.97 -1.40
N ASN A 200 -26.98 8.84 -1.54
CA ASN A 200 -27.19 7.64 -0.71
C ASN A 200 -26.09 7.40 0.33
N GLY A 201 -25.14 8.33 0.44
CA GLY A 201 -24.06 8.32 1.43
C GLY A 201 -22.81 7.53 1.03
N MET A 202 -22.79 6.82 -0.11
CA MET A 202 -21.58 6.16 -0.58
C MET A 202 -20.57 7.16 -1.13
N MET A 203 -19.32 7.06 -0.70
CA MET A 203 -18.17 7.80 -1.24
C MET A 203 -17.10 6.82 -1.67
N PHE A 204 -16.62 6.94 -2.90
CA PHE A 204 -15.64 6.00 -3.42
C PHE A 204 -14.75 6.58 -4.52
N THR A 205 -13.67 5.86 -4.79
CA THR A 205 -12.83 6.01 -5.96
C THR A 205 -12.84 4.71 -6.77
N ILE A 206 -13.00 4.82 -8.08
CA ILE A 206 -12.82 3.74 -9.04
C ILE A 206 -11.50 3.97 -9.78
N TYR A 207 -10.62 2.96 -9.78
CA TYR A 207 -9.37 3.04 -10.52
C TYR A 207 -9.53 2.42 -11.91
N ASP A 208 -9.63 3.28 -12.92
CA ASP A 208 -9.79 2.88 -14.32
C ASP A 208 -8.49 2.29 -14.88
N GLU A 209 -7.34 2.91 -14.58
CA GLU A 209 -6.03 2.46 -15.06
C GLU A 209 -4.87 2.95 -14.18
N TRP A 210 -3.89 2.08 -13.98
CA TRP A 210 -2.55 2.42 -13.51
C TRP A 210 -1.53 2.15 -14.63
N ASP A 211 -1.08 3.20 -15.33
CA ASP A 211 -0.05 3.11 -16.36
C ASP A 211 1.33 3.32 -15.73
N PHE A 212 1.89 2.23 -15.20
CA PHE A 212 3.22 2.21 -14.60
C PHE A 212 4.35 2.57 -15.60
N LYS A 213 4.13 2.44 -16.92
CA LYS A 213 5.15 2.85 -17.90
C LYS A 213 5.19 4.36 -18.06
N LYS A 214 4.02 5.00 -18.07
CA LYS A 214 3.90 6.47 -18.18
C LYS A 214 3.89 7.18 -16.83
N GLN A 215 3.87 6.42 -15.71
CA GLN A 215 3.69 6.96 -14.35
C GLN A 215 2.41 7.78 -14.22
N GLN A 216 1.31 7.30 -14.84
CA GLN A 216 0.02 7.98 -14.84
C GLN A 216 -1.07 7.10 -14.21
N ALA A 217 -1.99 7.75 -13.51
CA ALA A 217 -3.19 7.12 -12.97
C ALA A 217 -4.43 7.78 -13.56
N ARG A 218 -5.42 6.96 -13.92
CA ARG A 218 -6.77 7.39 -14.29
C ARG A 218 -7.76 6.82 -13.30
N TYR A 219 -8.59 7.68 -12.75
CA TYR A 219 -9.58 7.31 -11.75
C TYR A 219 -10.84 8.16 -11.87
N THR A 220 -11.88 7.68 -11.22
CA THR A 220 -13.15 8.38 -11.02
C THR A 220 -13.40 8.49 -9.53
N VAL A 221 -13.55 9.71 -9.00
CA VAL A 221 -14.15 9.91 -7.67
C VAL A 221 -15.67 9.95 -7.83
N GLY A 222 -16.42 9.43 -6.86
CA GLY A 222 -17.87 9.38 -6.97
C GLY A 222 -18.61 9.40 -5.64
N PHE A 223 -19.83 9.92 -5.71
CA PHE A 223 -20.85 9.81 -4.66
C PHE A 223 -22.05 9.03 -5.17
N GLY A 224 -22.48 8.04 -4.40
CA GLY A 224 -23.66 7.27 -4.72
C GLY A 224 -24.93 8.11 -4.63
N ILE A 225 -25.88 7.87 -5.55
CA ILE A 225 -27.16 8.57 -5.63
C ILE A 225 -28.34 7.62 -5.46
N ALA A 226 -29.42 8.11 -4.86
CA ALA A 226 -30.70 7.43 -4.73
C ALA A 226 -31.63 7.74 -5.93
N GLU A 227 -31.50 8.94 -6.51
CA GLU A 227 -32.26 9.42 -7.67
C GLU A 227 -31.37 10.28 -8.58
N ASP A 228 -31.75 10.42 -9.85
CA ASP A 228 -30.98 11.21 -10.81
C ASP A 228 -31.16 12.71 -10.50
N PRO A 229 -30.08 13.51 -10.37
CA PRO A 229 -30.20 14.94 -10.11
C PRO A 229 -30.81 15.70 -11.29
N GLU A 230 -31.59 16.75 -11.01
CA GLU A 230 -32.19 17.59 -12.05
C GLU A 230 -31.14 18.43 -12.81
N ASN A 231 -30.14 18.95 -12.10
CA ASN A 231 -29.09 19.79 -12.67
C ASN A 231 -27.72 19.19 -12.33
N LEU A 232 -26.98 18.82 -13.36
CA LEU A 232 -25.64 18.27 -13.23
C LEU A 232 -24.63 19.19 -13.94
N PRO A 233 -23.57 19.65 -13.26
CA PRO A 233 -22.45 20.36 -13.90
C PRO A 233 -21.84 19.58 -15.07
N ASP A 234 -21.41 20.28 -16.13
CA ASP A 234 -20.90 19.69 -17.38
C ASP A 234 -19.66 18.80 -17.20
N ASP A 235 -18.90 19.01 -16.14
CA ASP A 235 -17.71 18.25 -15.77
C ASP A 235 -18.02 16.97 -14.98
N PHE A 236 -19.26 16.79 -14.53
CA PHE A 236 -19.73 15.60 -13.83
C PHE A 236 -20.56 14.71 -14.75
N PHE A 237 -20.65 13.42 -14.41
CA PHE A 237 -21.47 12.47 -15.15
C PHE A 237 -22.20 11.52 -14.20
N ILE A 238 -23.32 10.96 -14.65
CA ILE A 238 -23.99 9.86 -13.97
C ILE A 238 -23.39 8.55 -14.47
N GLY A 239 -22.86 7.76 -13.53
CA GLY A 239 -22.37 6.41 -13.78
C GLY A 239 -23.15 5.36 -12.97
N GLU A 240 -22.83 4.10 -13.20
CA GLU A 240 -23.40 2.98 -12.46
C GLU A 240 -22.32 1.96 -12.14
N ILE A 241 -22.24 1.55 -10.88
CA ILE A 241 -21.57 0.32 -10.46
C ILE A 241 -22.66 -0.75 -10.43
N PRO A 242 -22.59 -1.78 -11.30
CA PRO A 242 -23.63 -2.80 -11.35
C PRO A 242 -23.60 -3.66 -10.09
N SER A 243 -24.73 -4.31 -9.78
CA SER A 243 -24.74 -5.37 -8.78
C SER A 243 -23.75 -6.47 -9.17
N THR A 244 -22.90 -6.86 -8.23
CA THR A 244 -21.82 -7.81 -8.49
C THR A 244 -21.40 -8.53 -7.22
N ARG A 245 -20.54 -9.54 -7.34
CA ARG A 245 -19.83 -10.11 -6.19
C ARG A 245 -18.50 -9.41 -6.05
N ILE A 246 -18.09 -9.19 -4.82
CA ILE A 246 -16.82 -8.54 -4.47
C ILE A 246 -16.06 -9.38 -3.45
N TYR A 247 -14.74 -9.28 -3.48
CA TYR A 247 -13.89 -9.61 -2.34
C TYR A 247 -13.46 -8.30 -1.68
N THR A 248 -13.63 -8.19 -0.36
CA THR A 248 -13.33 -6.96 0.38
C THR A 248 -12.20 -7.17 1.38
N LEU A 249 -11.20 -6.30 1.29
CA LEU A 249 -10.17 -6.11 2.32
C LEU A 249 -10.30 -4.71 2.89
N ARG A 250 -10.52 -4.63 4.20
CA ARG A 250 -10.64 -3.36 4.91
C ARG A 250 -9.28 -2.90 5.41
N HIS A 251 -8.97 -1.63 5.19
CA HIS A 251 -7.90 -0.89 5.84
C HIS A 251 -8.49 -0.04 6.97
N ILE A 252 -7.82 -0.04 8.12
CA ILE A 252 -8.08 0.89 9.22
C ILE A 252 -6.79 1.66 9.51
N GLY A 253 -6.84 2.99 9.41
CA GLY A 253 -5.71 3.89 9.59
C GLY A 253 -5.58 4.96 8.49
N PRO A 254 -4.60 5.88 8.60
CA PRO A 254 -4.39 6.99 7.67
C PRO A 254 -4.20 6.54 6.23
N TYR A 255 -4.66 7.38 5.30
CA TYR A 255 -4.60 7.12 3.87
C TYR A 255 -3.18 6.90 3.32
N LYS A 256 -2.15 7.46 3.98
CA LYS A 256 -0.74 7.22 3.63
C LYS A 256 -0.34 5.73 3.67
N HIS A 257 -1.09 4.90 4.41
CA HIS A 257 -0.87 3.46 4.53
C HIS A 257 -1.82 2.59 3.68
N LEU A 258 -2.73 3.18 2.90
CA LEU A 258 -3.66 2.43 2.03
C LEU A 258 -2.96 1.51 1.04
N GLY A 259 -1.71 1.84 0.67
CA GLY A 259 -0.86 0.99 -0.14
C GLY A 259 -0.72 -0.44 0.41
N ASN A 260 -0.85 -0.64 1.73
CA ASN A 260 -0.81 -1.96 2.36
C ASN A 260 -2.00 -2.83 1.93
N ALA A 261 -3.22 -2.29 1.95
CA ALA A 261 -4.42 -3.02 1.52
C ALA A 261 -4.41 -3.26 -0.01
N TRP A 262 -4.04 -2.25 -0.80
CA TRP A 262 -3.93 -2.38 -2.26
C TRP A 262 -2.92 -3.43 -2.68
N THR A 263 -1.72 -3.40 -2.09
CA THR A 263 -0.66 -4.36 -2.41
C THR A 263 -1.09 -5.78 -2.03
N THR A 264 -1.75 -5.93 -0.89
CA THR A 264 -2.35 -7.21 -0.45
C THR A 264 -3.39 -7.72 -1.44
N MET A 265 -4.42 -6.94 -1.78
CA MET A 265 -5.46 -7.34 -2.72
C MET A 265 -4.93 -7.67 -4.13
N MET A 266 -3.97 -6.86 -4.62
CA MET A 266 -3.30 -7.13 -5.89
C MET A 266 -2.49 -8.43 -5.84
N SER A 267 -1.78 -8.69 -4.74
CA SER A 267 -1.02 -9.92 -4.55
C SER A 267 -1.94 -11.14 -4.52
N MET A 268 -3.02 -11.08 -3.74
CA MET A 268 -4.05 -12.13 -3.66
C MET A 268 -4.66 -12.42 -5.04
N GLY A 269 -4.97 -11.38 -5.83
CA GLY A 269 -5.47 -11.51 -7.20
C GLY A 269 -4.47 -12.17 -8.15
N ARG A 270 -3.17 -11.82 -8.05
CA ARG A 270 -2.10 -12.47 -8.84
C ARG A 270 -1.90 -13.94 -8.46
N ASN A 271 -1.99 -14.24 -7.16
CA ASN A 271 -1.84 -15.58 -6.60
C ASN A 271 -3.13 -16.42 -6.72
N LYS A 272 -4.19 -15.86 -7.31
CA LYS A 272 -5.47 -16.53 -7.57
C LYS A 272 -6.17 -17.02 -6.30
N GLU A 273 -6.00 -16.32 -5.18
CA GLU A 273 -6.78 -16.56 -3.96
C GLU A 273 -8.28 -16.30 -4.17
N PHE A 274 -8.63 -15.46 -5.15
CA PHE A 274 -9.99 -15.27 -5.65
C PHE A 274 -10.00 -15.10 -7.18
N LYS A 275 -11.16 -15.34 -7.81
CA LYS A 275 -11.34 -15.19 -9.26
C LYS A 275 -11.81 -13.78 -9.62
N GLN A 276 -10.87 -12.85 -9.82
CA GLN A 276 -11.19 -11.47 -10.16
C GLN A 276 -12.02 -11.36 -11.46
N ASN A 277 -13.08 -10.56 -11.43
CA ASN A 277 -13.83 -10.09 -12.59
C ASN A 277 -13.23 -8.77 -13.10
N LYS A 278 -12.25 -8.86 -14.01
CA LYS A 278 -11.54 -7.71 -14.57
C LYS A 278 -12.39 -6.80 -15.49
N LYS A 279 -13.67 -7.12 -15.73
CA LYS A 279 -14.57 -6.25 -16.50
C LYS A 279 -15.09 -5.08 -15.68
N ILE A 280 -15.05 -5.20 -14.36
CA ILE A 280 -15.45 -4.14 -13.43
C ILE A 280 -14.16 -3.72 -12.70
N PRO A 281 -13.79 -2.43 -12.75
CA PRO A 281 -12.61 -1.94 -12.05
C PRO A 281 -12.74 -2.12 -10.52
N PRO A 282 -11.62 -2.30 -9.79
CA PRO A 282 -11.62 -2.26 -8.34
C PRO A 282 -12.14 -0.93 -7.78
N ILE A 283 -12.74 -0.98 -6.60
CA ILE A 283 -13.38 0.15 -5.92
C ILE A 283 -12.70 0.36 -4.57
N GLU A 284 -12.30 1.59 -4.28
CA GLU A 284 -11.91 2.06 -2.95
C GLU A 284 -13.09 2.82 -2.34
N MET A 285 -13.71 2.27 -1.29
CA MET A 285 -14.86 2.89 -0.62
C MET A 285 -14.45 3.46 0.72
N TYR A 286 -14.81 4.71 0.94
CA TYR A 286 -14.54 5.43 2.18
C TYR A 286 -15.76 5.26 3.10
N VAL A 287 -15.58 4.49 4.17
CA VAL A 287 -16.69 4.05 5.05
C VAL A 287 -17.04 5.13 6.09
N ASN A 288 -16.08 5.98 6.45
CA ASN A 288 -16.26 7.13 7.32
C ASN A 288 -15.59 8.38 6.73
N ASN A 289 -15.85 9.53 7.35
CA ASN A 289 -15.47 10.83 6.81
C ASN A 289 -14.17 11.34 7.44
N PRO A 290 -13.13 11.66 6.66
CA PRO A 290 -11.89 12.22 7.20
C PRO A 290 -12.04 13.61 7.83
N ALA A 291 -13.17 14.30 7.63
CA ALA A 291 -13.43 15.59 8.25
C ALA A 291 -13.82 15.49 9.74
N ASP A 292 -14.34 14.35 10.19
CA ASP A 292 -14.86 14.15 11.56
C ASP A 292 -14.30 12.91 12.26
N THR A 293 -13.44 12.15 11.58
CA THR A 293 -12.83 10.93 12.10
C THR A 293 -11.31 11.11 12.25
N ASP A 294 -10.75 10.69 13.39
CA ASP A 294 -9.30 10.65 13.60
C ASP A 294 -8.63 9.79 12.52
N GLU A 295 -7.47 10.22 12.02
CA GLU A 295 -6.78 9.53 10.93
C GLU A 295 -6.53 8.04 11.21
N LYS A 296 -6.25 7.67 12.47
CA LYS A 296 -6.00 6.27 12.85
C LYS A 296 -7.27 5.39 12.81
N ASP A 297 -8.44 6.03 12.87
CA ASP A 297 -9.74 5.39 12.91
C ASP A 297 -10.46 5.46 11.54
N LEU A 298 -9.79 5.98 10.50
CA LEU A 298 -10.31 5.98 9.13
C LEU A 298 -10.48 4.56 8.61
N ILE A 299 -11.63 4.29 8.00
CA ILE A 299 -11.98 2.99 7.46
C ILE A 299 -12.16 3.11 5.95
N THR A 300 -11.39 2.31 5.22
CA THR A 300 -11.48 2.22 3.76
C THR A 300 -11.58 0.76 3.34
N ASP A 301 -12.59 0.44 2.54
CA ASP A 301 -12.76 -0.90 1.98
C ASP A 301 -12.21 -0.95 0.55
N ILE A 302 -11.20 -1.80 0.33
CA ILE A 302 -10.67 -2.12 -1.01
C ILE A 302 -11.44 -3.32 -1.53
N MET A 303 -12.22 -3.11 -2.59
CA MET A 303 -13.14 -4.08 -3.14
C MET A 303 -12.73 -4.49 -4.55
N PHE A 304 -12.49 -5.78 -4.75
CA PHE A 304 -12.21 -6.33 -6.08
C PHE A 304 -13.45 -7.12 -6.53
N PRO A 305 -14.06 -6.75 -7.67
CA PRO A 305 -15.11 -7.56 -8.26
C PRO A 305 -14.63 -8.98 -8.56
N VAL A 306 -15.45 -9.99 -8.27
CA VAL A 306 -15.15 -11.42 -8.45
C VAL A 306 -16.23 -12.14 -9.27
N LYS A 307 -15.87 -13.30 -9.82
CA LYS A 307 -16.75 -14.16 -10.64
C LYS A 307 -17.50 -15.19 -9.80
#